data_AF-A0A6L7PZR9-F1
#
_entry.id   AF-A0A6L7PZR9-F1
#
_cell.length_a   1.000
_cell.length_b   1.000
_cell.length_c   1.000
_cell.angle_alpha   90.00
_cell.angle_beta   90.00
_cell.angle_gamma   90.00
#
_symmetry.space_group_name_H-M   'P 1'
#
loop_
_entity.id
_entity.type
_entity.pdbx_description
1 polymer ?
#
loop_
_entity_poly.entity_id
_entity_poly.type
_entity_poly.pdbx_seq_one_letter_code
_entity_poly.pdbx_strand_id
1 'polypeptide(L)'
;MTMEWWWFRPARRRRSSTSPTSGKRLRRSSRRNWRLSSARRASTIHSTKTLGNSLKRRRASSLTDRRIEMARLPLASRDTTPAGQEAAFDEITQNGSAVPPYGPGSVMTHVPEASKHATALNQYLRNHASLPMKAAELAMLVAAREMDCQHIWNAHAASARDAGVPAAVVDAIRDKKPLPELAPDESAVINLGREILCNHQVSRGGYQSALEIFGQQGTIELTLVLGNYTMLAMVINTFETDLPPNRTDPLLQRIPG
;
A
#
# COMPACT_ATOMS: atom_id res chain seq x y z
N MET A 1 -12.79 11.61 -10.85
CA MET A 1 -11.45 11.96 -10.30
C MET A 1 -10.98 10.74 -9.54
N THR A 2 -10.23 9.86 -10.20
CA THR A 2 -9.82 8.56 -9.66
C THR A 2 -8.84 8.78 -8.51
N MET A 3 -9.20 8.33 -7.31
CA MET A 3 -8.30 8.36 -6.15
C MET A 3 -7.15 7.40 -6.42
N GLU A 4 -6.00 7.93 -6.83
CA GLU A 4 -4.74 7.19 -6.90
C GLU A 4 -4.31 6.86 -5.45
N TRP A 5 -4.53 5.63 -5.01
CA TRP A 5 -4.04 5.17 -3.72
C TRP A 5 -2.51 5.06 -3.77
N TRP A 6 -1.85 5.79 -2.88
CA TRP A 6 -0.42 6.10 -2.81
C TRP A 6 0.56 4.92 -2.79
N TRP A 7 0.05 3.68 -2.73
CA TRP A 7 0.86 2.47 -2.74
C TRP A 7 1.55 2.19 -4.07
N PHE A 8 1.03 2.68 -5.19
CA PHE A 8 1.57 2.34 -6.49
C PHE A 8 1.37 3.43 -7.54
N ARG A 9 2.38 4.27 -7.74
CA ARG A 9 2.60 4.88 -9.07
C ARG A 9 3.31 3.84 -9.93
N PRO A 10 2.74 3.39 -11.07
CA PRO A 10 3.53 2.61 -12.02
C PRO A 10 4.66 3.51 -12.55
N ALA A 11 5.90 3.00 -12.53
CA ALA A 11 6.99 3.63 -13.24
C ALA A 11 6.59 3.76 -14.71
N ARG A 12 6.52 4.99 -15.24
CA ARG A 12 6.24 5.23 -16.65
C ARG A 12 7.26 4.46 -17.48
N ARG A 13 6.84 3.39 -18.16
CA ARG A 13 7.65 2.71 -19.18
C ARG A 13 7.94 3.72 -20.29
N ARG A 14 9.17 4.25 -20.34
CA ARG A 14 9.69 4.85 -21.57
C ARG A 14 9.83 3.73 -22.59
N ARG A 15 9.02 3.78 -23.65
CA ARG A 15 9.26 2.97 -24.85
C ARG A 15 10.60 3.39 -25.44
N SER A 16 11.58 2.49 -25.42
CA SER A 16 12.82 2.60 -26.19
C SER A 16 12.60 1.96 -27.56
N SER A 17 12.62 2.77 -28.61
CA SER A 17 12.73 2.30 -30.00
C SER A 17 14.17 2.50 -30.50
N THR A 18 14.89 1.40 -30.70
CA THR A 18 16.10 1.23 -31.52
C THR A 18 15.66 1.00 -32.98
N SER A 19 16.28 1.39 -34.11
CA SER A 19 17.60 1.90 -34.56
C SER A 19 17.44 2.30 -36.07
N PRO A 20 18.49 2.46 -36.92
CA PRO A 20 19.67 3.34 -36.89
C PRO A 20 19.77 4.24 -38.14
N THR A 21 20.65 5.26 -38.14
CA THR A 21 21.43 5.63 -39.35
C THR A 21 22.63 6.52 -39.02
N SER A 22 23.66 6.34 -39.85
CA SER A 22 25.04 6.79 -39.80
C SER A 22 25.28 8.30 -39.95
N GLY A 23 26.35 8.81 -39.32
CA GLY A 23 26.94 10.11 -39.69
C GLY A 23 28.15 10.48 -38.83
N LYS A 24 29.34 10.49 -39.44
CA LYS A 24 30.65 10.72 -38.80
C LYS A 24 30.90 12.20 -38.42
N ARG A 25 31.78 12.37 -37.42
CA ARG A 25 32.94 13.31 -37.31
C ARG A 25 32.95 14.40 -36.21
N LEU A 26 34.02 14.28 -35.42
CA LEU A 26 35.01 15.27 -34.94
C LEU A 26 34.70 16.31 -33.81
N ARG A 27 35.42 16.06 -32.69
CA ARG A 27 36.43 16.92 -32.02
C ARG A 27 36.04 18.19 -31.22
N ARG A 28 36.71 18.25 -30.04
CA ARG A 28 37.22 19.41 -29.26
C ARG A 28 36.20 20.16 -28.40
N SER A 29 36.27 20.08 -27.07
CA SER A 29 37.21 20.66 -26.07
C SER A 29 36.83 22.07 -25.60
N SER A 30 36.55 22.21 -24.29
CA SER A 30 36.94 23.28 -23.36
C SER A 30 35.92 23.28 -22.20
N ARG A 31 36.27 22.85 -20.97
CA ARG A 31 36.92 23.62 -19.90
C ARG A 31 36.50 25.09 -19.86
N ARG A 32 35.74 25.47 -18.81
CA ARG A 32 36.00 26.68 -18.03
C ARG A 32 35.47 26.54 -16.60
N ASN A 33 36.42 26.62 -15.67
CA ASN A 33 36.24 26.80 -14.25
C ASN A 33 35.63 28.18 -13.96
N TRP A 34 34.88 28.28 -12.87
CA TRP A 34 34.76 29.51 -12.10
C TRP A 34 35.32 29.25 -10.69
N ARG A 35 36.33 30.04 -10.32
CA ARG A 35 36.89 30.09 -8.96
C ARG A 35 36.96 31.54 -8.52
N LEU A 36 36.55 31.73 -7.26
CA LEU A 36 37.06 32.64 -6.24
C LEU A 36 36.82 34.15 -6.38
N SER A 37 36.26 34.74 -5.33
CA SER A 37 36.92 35.72 -4.42
C SER A 37 35.85 36.25 -3.44
N SER A 38 35.89 35.86 -2.17
CA SER A 38 36.61 36.49 -1.04
C SER A 38 35.93 37.76 -0.50
N ALA A 39 35.58 37.74 0.80
CA ALA A 39 36.09 38.67 1.82
C ALA A 39 35.30 38.53 3.13
N ARG A 40 36.06 38.45 4.21
CA ARG A 40 35.63 38.42 5.62
C ARG A 40 35.20 39.82 6.09
N ARG A 41 34.32 39.87 7.10
CA ARG A 41 34.55 40.72 8.27
C ARG A 41 33.70 40.23 9.46
N ALA A 42 34.38 39.96 10.56
CA ALA A 42 33.81 39.73 11.88
C ALA A 42 33.61 41.09 12.57
N SER A 43 32.56 41.22 13.38
CA SER A 43 32.53 42.18 14.47
C SER A 43 31.84 41.55 15.67
N THR A 44 32.58 41.51 16.77
CA THR A 44 32.19 41.03 18.09
C THR A 44 31.56 42.20 18.84
N ILE A 45 30.36 42.01 19.39
CA ILE A 45 29.81 42.89 20.44
C ILE A 45 29.50 42.02 21.65
N HIS A 46 30.19 42.31 22.75
CA HIS A 46 29.82 41.87 24.10
C HIS A 46 28.78 42.85 24.66
N SER A 47 27.69 42.34 25.25
CA SER A 47 26.97 43.04 26.30
C SER A 47 26.20 42.06 27.18
N THR A 48 25.89 42.55 28.38
CA THR A 48 25.81 41.89 29.67
C THR A 48 24.50 41.16 29.99
N LYS A 49 24.66 40.13 30.86
CA LYS A 49 23.70 39.43 31.73
C LYS A 49 22.27 40.01 31.84
N THR A 50 21.29 39.10 31.75
CA THR A 50 20.13 39.12 32.65
C THR A 50 19.68 37.69 32.95
N LEU A 51 19.80 37.29 34.22
CA LEU A 51 19.07 36.16 34.78
C LEU A 51 17.58 36.54 34.84
N GLY A 52 16.70 35.61 34.46
CA GLY A 52 15.28 35.70 34.76
C GLY A 52 14.38 35.47 33.55
N ASN A 53 14.21 34.20 33.15
CA ASN A 53 12.99 33.68 32.51
C ASN A 53 13.11 32.17 32.22
N SER A 54 13.28 31.36 33.27
CA SER A 54 13.31 29.88 33.14
C SER A 54 11.92 29.23 33.30
N LEU A 55 10.88 29.97 33.71
CA LEU A 55 9.57 29.37 34.05
C LEU A 55 8.43 29.63 33.04
N LYS A 56 8.71 30.24 31.88
CA LYS A 56 7.71 30.44 30.80
C LYS A 56 7.97 29.68 29.50
N ARG A 57 9.09 28.93 29.39
CA ARG A 57 9.39 28.08 28.22
C ARG A 57 8.94 26.62 28.34
N ARG A 58 8.28 26.25 29.44
CA ARG A 58 7.77 24.87 29.68
C ARG A 58 6.29 24.67 29.37
N ARG A 59 5.58 25.69 28.85
CA ARG A 59 4.13 25.62 28.53
C ARG A 59 3.78 25.88 27.07
N ALA A 60 4.77 25.84 26.17
CA ALA A 60 4.56 25.99 24.72
C ALA A 60 5.13 24.79 23.93
N SER A 61 5.17 23.61 24.55
CA SER A 61 5.69 22.38 23.94
C SER A 61 4.64 21.26 23.82
N SER A 62 3.36 21.51 24.12
CA SER A 62 2.32 20.47 24.08
C SER A 62 1.24 20.70 23.01
N LEU A 63 1.52 21.50 21.98
CA LEU A 63 0.57 21.78 20.89
C LEU A 63 1.10 21.47 19.48
N THR A 64 2.37 21.06 19.36
CA THR A 64 2.97 20.55 18.10
C THR A 64 3.25 19.04 18.15
N ASP A 65 3.02 18.39 19.28
CA ASP A 65 3.15 16.94 19.47
C ASP A 65 1.77 16.26 19.41
N ARG A 66 0.89 16.69 18.50
CA ARG A 66 -0.11 15.76 17.96
C ARG A 66 0.63 14.86 16.99
N ARG A 67 1.45 13.97 17.53
CA ARG A 67 1.88 12.81 16.77
C ARG A 67 0.62 12.18 16.25
N ILE A 68 0.60 11.98 14.95
CA ILE A 68 -0.24 11.02 14.28
C ILE A 68 0.14 9.66 14.92
N GLU A 69 -0.33 9.40 16.15
CA GLU A 69 -0.37 8.08 16.79
C GLU A 69 -1.56 7.37 16.14
N MET A 70 -1.40 7.02 14.87
CA MET A 70 -2.48 6.54 13.98
C MET A 70 -2.32 5.05 13.61
N ALA A 71 -1.43 4.37 14.33
CA ALA A 71 -1.24 2.93 14.38
C ALA A 71 -0.63 2.60 15.75
N ARG A 72 -0.74 1.34 16.20
CA ARG A 72 -0.11 0.86 17.45
C ARG A 72 1.42 1.01 17.46
N LEU A 73 2.03 1.36 16.33
CA LEU A 73 3.44 1.67 16.17
C LEU A 73 3.62 3.10 15.63
N PRO A 74 4.65 3.84 16.09
CA PRO A 74 5.09 5.04 15.40
C PRO A 74 5.62 4.67 14.00
N LEU A 75 5.62 5.61 13.06
CA LEU A 75 6.14 5.35 11.72
C LEU A 75 7.58 4.82 11.75
N ALA A 76 7.83 3.81 10.93
CA ALA A 76 9.16 3.25 10.76
C ALA A 76 10.16 4.33 10.35
N SER A 77 11.31 4.29 10.98
CA SER A 77 12.48 5.07 10.62
C SER A 77 13.67 4.14 10.40
N ARG A 78 14.70 4.67 9.75
CA ARG A 78 15.95 3.96 9.54
C ARG A 78 16.55 3.47 10.87
N ASP A 79 16.44 4.26 11.94
CA ASP A 79 16.98 3.94 13.27
C ASP A 79 16.18 2.85 14.00
N THR A 80 14.92 2.64 13.63
CA THR A 80 14.05 1.59 14.18
C THR A 80 14.08 0.29 13.37
N THR A 81 14.91 0.24 12.33
CA THR A 81 15.02 -0.93 11.44
C THR A 81 15.84 -2.04 12.11
N PRO A 82 15.48 -3.32 11.95
CA PRO A 82 16.30 -4.43 12.43
C PRO A 82 17.73 -4.37 11.89
N ALA A 83 18.71 -4.71 12.74
CA ALA A 83 20.13 -4.66 12.38
C ALA A 83 20.42 -5.44 11.08
N GLY A 84 21.10 -4.79 10.13
CA GLY A 84 21.45 -5.38 8.84
C GLY A 84 20.38 -5.23 7.75
N GLN A 85 19.23 -4.60 8.03
CA GLN A 85 18.19 -4.32 7.03
C GLN A 85 18.11 -2.85 6.62
N GLU A 86 19.06 -2.01 7.02
CA GLU A 86 19.05 -0.57 6.75
C GLU A 86 19.11 -0.30 5.24
N ALA A 87 19.85 -1.11 4.48
CA ALA A 87 19.90 -1.00 3.03
C ALA A 87 18.54 -1.28 2.37
N ALA A 88 17.76 -2.23 2.89
CA ALA A 88 16.41 -2.50 2.41
C ALA A 88 15.42 -1.42 2.82
N PHE A 89 15.57 -0.84 4.01
CA PHE A 89 14.81 0.35 4.40
C PHE A 89 15.09 1.51 3.43
N ASP A 90 16.37 1.75 3.14
CA ASP A 90 16.81 2.78 2.21
C ASP A 90 16.25 2.51 0.80
N GLU A 91 16.21 1.25 0.33
CA GLU A 91 15.59 0.87 -0.95
C GLU A 91 14.08 1.13 -1.01
N ILE A 92 13.34 0.78 0.05
CA ILE A 92 11.89 1.04 0.12
C ILE A 92 11.60 2.55 0.12
N THR A 93 12.45 3.33 0.78
CA THR A 93 12.27 4.79 0.94
C THR A 93 12.99 5.63 -0.13
N GLN A 94 13.70 4.99 -1.06
CA GLN A 94 14.40 5.66 -2.16
C GLN A 94 13.43 6.48 -3.04
N ASN A 95 13.97 7.53 -3.67
CA ASN A 95 13.24 8.56 -4.44
C ASN A 95 12.30 9.46 -3.62
N GLY A 96 12.49 9.55 -2.30
CA GLY A 96 11.70 10.45 -1.44
C GLY A 96 10.29 9.93 -1.16
N SER A 97 10.05 8.63 -1.37
CA SER A 97 8.84 7.98 -0.91
C SER A 97 8.90 7.88 0.61
N ALA A 98 8.18 8.78 1.29
CA ALA A 98 8.01 8.68 2.73
C ALA A 98 7.33 7.36 3.10
N VAL A 99 7.66 6.82 4.27
CA VAL A 99 6.89 5.72 4.86
C VAL A 99 5.42 6.16 4.91
N PRO A 100 4.52 5.41 4.26
CA PRO A 100 3.14 5.83 4.16
C PRO A 100 2.50 5.85 5.56
N PRO A 101 1.64 6.83 5.84
CA PRO A 101 1.09 7.02 7.18
C PRO A 101 0.00 6.02 7.58
N TYR A 102 -0.54 5.26 6.62
CA TYR A 102 -1.68 4.36 6.79
C TYR A 102 -1.45 3.07 6.04
N GLY A 103 -2.21 2.01 6.36
CA GLY A 103 -2.22 0.77 5.59
C GLY A 103 -1.02 -0.15 5.85
N PRO A 104 -0.90 -1.25 5.11
CA PRO A 104 -0.04 -2.36 5.51
C PRO A 104 1.45 -1.99 5.55
N GLY A 105 1.96 -1.27 4.56
CA GLY A 105 3.39 -0.89 4.58
C GLY A 105 3.74 0.19 5.61
N SER A 106 2.78 0.91 6.22
CA SER A 106 3.07 1.75 7.39
C SER A 106 3.65 0.92 8.54
N VAL A 107 3.28 -0.37 8.56
CA VAL A 107 3.75 -1.38 9.51
C VAL A 107 4.86 -2.24 8.92
N MET A 108 4.69 -2.77 7.70
CA MET A 108 5.64 -3.74 7.14
C MET A 108 7.03 -3.14 6.91
N THR A 109 7.14 -1.81 6.71
CA THR A 109 8.44 -1.14 6.61
C THR A 109 9.27 -1.23 7.90
N HIS A 110 8.69 -1.59 9.05
CA HIS A 110 9.47 -1.95 10.24
C HIS A 110 10.31 -3.23 10.05
N VAL A 111 9.99 -4.09 9.08
CA VAL A 111 10.77 -5.28 8.70
C VAL A 111 11.02 -5.23 7.18
N PRO A 112 11.95 -4.38 6.70
CA PRO A 112 12.11 -4.08 5.27
C PRO A 112 12.29 -5.28 4.35
N GLU A 113 13.06 -6.29 4.73
CA GLU A 113 13.26 -7.48 3.88
C GLU A 113 11.96 -8.27 3.70
N ALA A 114 11.18 -8.46 4.78
CA ALA A 114 9.86 -9.08 4.69
C ALA A 114 8.91 -8.21 3.85
N SER A 115 8.97 -6.89 4.00
CA SER A 115 8.18 -5.95 3.21
C SER A 115 8.47 -6.08 1.71
N LYS A 116 9.74 -6.23 1.31
CA LYS A 116 10.13 -6.41 -0.09
C LYS A 116 9.52 -7.67 -0.69
N HIS A 117 9.58 -8.79 0.02
CA HIS A 117 9.01 -10.05 -0.46
C HIS A 117 7.49 -9.99 -0.62
N ALA A 118 6.78 -9.48 0.39
CA ALA A 118 5.33 -9.33 0.32
C ALA A 118 4.92 -8.34 -0.79
N THR A 119 5.67 -7.24 -0.95
CA THR A 119 5.43 -6.25 -2.00
C THR A 119 5.66 -6.86 -3.38
N ALA A 120 6.70 -7.68 -3.56
CA ALA A 120 6.96 -8.35 -4.83
C ALA A 120 5.83 -9.32 -5.22
N LEU A 121 5.32 -10.10 -4.27
CA LEU A 121 4.14 -10.95 -4.51
C LEU A 121 2.92 -10.10 -4.87
N ASN A 122 2.64 -9.03 -4.12
CA ASN A 122 1.52 -8.14 -4.41
C ASN A 122 1.63 -7.50 -5.81
N GLN A 123 2.83 -7.07 -6.21
CA GLN A 123 3.11 -6.52 -7.54
C GLN A 123 2.86 -7.55 -8.64
N TYR A 124 3.28 -8.80 -8.45
CA TYR A 124 2.97 -9.88 -9.39
C TYR A 124 1.46 -10.05 -9.54
N LEU A 125 0.73 -10.21 -8.43
CA LEU A 125 -0.71 -10.45 -8.45
C LEU A 125 -1.50 -9.30 -9.08
N ARG A 126 -1.05 -8.05 -8.93
CA ARG A 126 -1.75 -6.88 -9.48
C ARG A 126 -1.43 -6.57 -10.94
N ASN A 127 -0.22 -6.86 -11.40
CA ASN A 127 0.27 -6.39 -12.69
C ASN A 127 0.55 -7.52 -13.70
N HIS A 128 0.64 -8.76 -13.23
CA HIS A 128 1.14 -9.88 -14.02
C HIS A 128 0.26 -11.14 -13.94
N ALA A 129 -0.63 -11.24 -12.96
CA ALA A 129 -1.58 -12.34 -12.90
C ALA A 129 -2.50 -12.36 -14.13
N SER A 130 -2.94 -13.56 -14.49
CA SER A 130 -3.89 -13.84 -15.58
C SER A 130 -5.34 -13.50 -15.23
N LEU A 131 -5.63 -13.26 -13.96
CA LEU A 131 -6.99 -12.98 -13.48
C LEU A 131 -7.58 -11.70 -14.09
N PRO A 132 -8.86 -11.74 -14.52
CA PRO A 132 -9.59 -10.52 -14.83
C PRO A 132 -9.65 -9.57 -13.64
N MET A 133 -9.53 -8.26 -13.89
CA MET A 133 -9.54 -7.23 -12.84
C MET A 133 -10.78 -7.35 -11.93
N LYS A 134 -11.95 -7.63 -12.51
CA LYS A 134 -13.20 -7.87 -11.77
C LYS A 134 -13.05 -8.97 -10.72
N ALA A 135 -12.47 -10.12 -11.09
CA ALA A 135 -12.28 -11.25 -10.20
C ALA A 135 -11.24 -10.96 -9.12
N ALA A 136 -10.13 -10.30 -9.48
CA ALA A 136 -9.10 -9.91 -8.54
C ALA A 136 -9.63 -8.92 -7.48
N GLU A 137 -10.33 -7.86 -7.89
CA GLU A 137 -10.92 -6.88 -6.96
C GLU A 137 -12.01 -7.52 -6.08
N LEU A 138 -12.85 -8.39 -6.64
CA LEU A 138 -13.85 -9.12 -5.86
C LEU A 138 -13.18 -10.02 -4.79
N ALA A 139 -12.10 -10.72 -5.14
CA ALA A 139 -11.35 -11.53 -4.18
C ALA A 139 -10.74 -10.69 -3.06
N MET A 140 -10.24 -9.48 -3.36
CA MET A 140 -9.75 -8.53 -2.37
C MET A 140 -10.87 -8.09 -1.41
N LEU A 141 -12.08 -7.83 -1.92
CA LEU A 141 -13.24 -7.49 -1.08
C LEU A 141 -13.70 -8.64 -0.20
N VAL A 142 -13.70 -9.87 -0.71
CA VAL A 142 -14.00 -11.07 0.09
C VAL A 142 -12.99 -11.19 1.23
N ALA A 143 -11.68 -11.18 0.94
CA ALA A 143 -10.64 -11.23 1.97
C ALA A 143 -10.76 -10.07 2.99
N ALA A 144 -11.01 -8.85 2.51
CA ALA A 144 -11.20 -7.69 3.38
C ALA A 144 -12.40 -7.86 4.31
N ARG A 145 -13.52 -8.39 3.80
CA ARG A 145 -14.73 -8.56 4.60
C ARG A 145 -14.61 -9.69 5.61
N GLU A 146 -14.07 -10.84 5.22
CA GLU A 146 -13.89 -11.97 6.14
C GLU A 146 -12.92 -11.64 7.27
N MET A 147 -12.00 -10.69 7.04
CA MET A 147 -11.11 -10.14 8.07
C MET A 147 -11.62 -8.85 8.73
N ASP A 148 -12.81 -8.35 8.39
CA ASP A 148 -13.32 -7.04 8.85
C ASP A 148 -12.31 -5.87 8.67
N CYS A 149 -11.48 -5.92 7.62
CA CYS A 149 -10.41 -4.97 7.36
C CYS A 149 -10.91 -3.71 6.64
N GLN A 150 -11.09 -2.64 7.40
CA GLN A 150 -11.59 -1.35 6.92
C GLN A 150 -10.72 -0.72 5.82
N HIS A 151 -9.40 -0.84 5.95
CA HIS A 151 -8.45 -0.18 5.05
C HIS A 151 -8.53 -0.78 3.64
N ILE A 152 -8.46 -2.11 3.54
CA ILE A 152 -8.56 -2.80 2.26
C ILE A 152 -9.94 -2.57 1.65
N TRP A 153 -11.01 -2.67 2.46
CA TRP A 153 -12.36 -2.40 1.96
C TRP A 153 -12.49 -1.02 1.31
N ASN A 154 -12.06 0.03 2.02
CA ASN A 154 -12.13 1.40 1.51
C ASN A 154 -11.21 1.64 0.30
N ALA A 155 -10.06 0.95 0.23
CA ALA A 155 -9.15 1.08 -0.90
C ALA A 155 -9.69 0.44 -2.18
N HIS A 156 -10.53 -0.61 -2.05
CA HIS A 156 -10.89 -1.47 -3.18
C HIS A 156 -12.38 -1.47 -3.56
N ALA A 157 -13.30 -1.04 -2.69
CA ALA A 157 -14.73 -1.12 -2.99
C ALA A 157 -15.15 -0.28 -4.21
N ALA A 158 -14.59 0.92 -4.38
CA ALA A 158 -14.79 1.71 -5.60
C ALA A 158 -14.16 1.04 -6.83
N SER A 159 -12.93 0.52 -6.70
CA SER A 159 -12.21 -0.16 -7.79
C SER A 159 -12.94 -1.41 -8.28
N ALA A 160 -13.51 -2.20 -7.36
CA ALA A 160 -14.33 -3.36 -7.71
C ALA A 160 -15.57 -2.97 -8.52
N ARG A 161 -16.25 -1.89 -8.14
CA ARG A 161 -17.41 -1.37 -8.91
C ARG A 161 -16.97 -0.90 -10.29
N ASP A 162 -15.87 -0.15 -10.37
CA ASP A 162 -15.29 0.31 -11.65
C ASP A 162 -14.83 -0.85 -12.55
N ALA A 163 -14.37 -1.95 -11.95
CA ALA A 163 -14.00 -3.18 -12.64
C ALA A 163 -15.20 -4.04 -13.08
N GLY A 164 -16.42 -3.63 -12.73
CA GLY A 164 -17.67 -4.28 -13.17
C GLY A 164 -18.29 -5.25 -12.16
N VAL A 165 -17.87 -5.24 -10.90
CA VAL A 165 -18.61 -5.95 -9.83
C VAL A 165 -19.90 -5.17 -9.55
N PRO A 166 -21.09 -5.81 -9.62
CA PRO A 166 -22.35 -5.12 -9.35
C PRO A 166 -22.38 -4.50 -7.96
N ALA A 167 -22.87 -3.26 -7.85
CA ALA A 167 -22.97 -2.57 -6.57
C ALA A 167 -23.75 -3.36 -5.51
N ALA A 168 -24.81 -4.07 -5.93
CA ALA A 168 -25.59 -4.95 -5.06
C ALA A 168 -24.77 -6.11 -4.47
N VAL A 169 -23.80 -6.66 -5.22
CA VAL A 169 -22.88 -7.70 -4.72
C VAL A 169 -21.91 -7.10 -3.72
N VAL A 170 -21.29 -5.96 -4.05
CA VAL A 170 -20.36 -5.25 -3.15
C VAL A 170 -21.06 -4.91 -1.82
N ASP A 171 -22.27 -4.35 -1.89
CA ASP A 171 -23.03 -3.95 -0.72
C ASP A 171 -23.52 -5.15 0.11
N ALA A 172 -23.92 -6.25 -0.53
CA ALA A 172 -24.29 -7.48 0.17
C ALA A 172 -23.10 -8.11 0.90
N ILE A 173 -21.91 -8.13 0.29
CA ILE A 173 -20.66 -8.54 0.96
C ILE A 173 -20.38 -7.60 2.15
N ARG A 174 -20.40 -6.28 1.94
CA ARG A 174 -20.18 -5.27 2.98
C ARG A 174 -21.04 -5.51 4.21
N ASP A 175 -22.32 -5.73 3.98
CA ASP A 175 -23.32 -5.79 5.05
C ASP A 175 -23.49 -7.23 5.60
N LYS A 176 -22.73 -8.21 5.09
CA LYS A 176 -22.93 -9.65 5.32
C LYS A 176 -24.39 -10.09 5.15
N LYS A 177 -25.06 -9.55 4.12
CA LYS A 177 -26.44 -9.89 3.74
C LYS A 177 -26.47 -11.03 2.72
N PRO A 178 -27.63 -11.67 2.50
CA PRO A 178 -27.81 -12.58 1.38
C PRO A 178 -27.35 -11.93 0.06
N LEU A 179 -26.58 -12.68 -0.71
CA LEU A 179 -26.09 -12.22 -2.02
C LEU A 179 -27.25 -12.21 -3.03
N PRO A 180 -27.26 -11.27 -3.99
CA PRO A 180 -28.15 -11.35 -5.13
C PRO A 180 -27.78 -12.55 -6.02
N GLU A 181 -28.51 -12.74 -7.11
CA GLU A 181 -28.07 -13.65 -8.17
C GLU A 181 -26.68 -13.23 -8.68
N LEU A 182 -25.76 -14.19 -8.72
CA LEU A 182 -24.36 -13.96 -9.07
C LEU A 182 -24.07 -14.48 -10.46
N ALA A 183 -23.23 -13.77 -11.20
CA ALA A 183 -22.61 -14.33 -12.39
C ALA A 183 -21.69 -15.52 -12.01
N PRO A 184 -21.44 -16.48 -12.93
CA PRO A 184 -20.62 -17.65 -12.62
C PRO A 184 -19.22 -17.33 -12.09
N ASP A 185 -18.58 -16.29 -12.62
CA ASP A 185 -17.27 -15.80 -12.17
C ASP A 185 -17.30 -15.23 -10.75
N GLU A 186 -18.35 -14.47 -10.42
CA GLU A 186 -18.56 -13.90 -9.08
C GLU A 186 -18.80 -15.00 -8.04
N SER A 187 -19.67 -15.95 -8.38
CA SER A 187 -19.97 -17.12 -7.54
C SER A 187 -18.71 -17.95 -7.27
N ALA A 188 -17.90 -18.21 -8.30
CA ALA A 188 -16.64 -18.95 -8.15
C ALA A 188 -15.67 -18.24 -7.19
N VAL A 189 -15.49 -16.93 -7.32
CA VAL A 189 -14.60 -16.15 -6.44
C VAL A 189 -15.12 -16.13 -5.00
N ILE A 190 -16.41 -15.82 -4.81
CA ILE A 190 -16.99 -15.66 -3.47
C ILE A 190 -17.04 -16.99 -2.73
N ASN A 191 -17.45 -18.08 -3.39
CA ASN A 191 -17.55 -19.39 -2.76
C ASN A 191 -16.16 -19.93 -2.40
N LEU A 192 -15.21 -19.89 -3.35
CA LEU A 192 -13.83 -20.31 -3.07
C LEU A 192 -13.24 -19.52 -1.90
N GLY A 193 -13.40 -18.19 -1.92
CA GLY A 193 -12.89 -17.29 -0.90
C GLY A 193 -13.48 -17.55 0.48
N ARG A 194 -14.80 -17.69 0.60
CA ARG A 194 -15.45 -17.98 1.89
C ARG A 194 -15.13 -19.38 2.40
N GLU A 195 -15.12 -20.38 1.53
CA GLU A 195 -14.77 -21.75 1.92
C GLU A 195 -13.34 -21.81 2.47
N ILE A 196 -12.35 -21.26 1.77
CA ILE A 196 -10.97 -21.33 2.24
C ILE A 196 -10.73 -20.46 3.48
N LEU A 197 -11.33 -19.27 3.57
CA LEU A 197 -11.09 -18.35 4.68
C LEU A 197 -11.88 -18.70 5.96
N CYS A 198 -13.07 -19.29 5.83
CA CYS A 198 -13.91 -19.61 6.99
C CYS A 198 -13.89 -21.10 7.36
N ASN A 199 -13.77 -21.99 6.38
CA ASN A 199 -13.79 -23.44 6.62
C ASN A 199 -12.40 -24.09 6.52
N HIS A 200 -11.40 -23.34 6.05
CA HIS A 200 -10.03 -23.81 5.82
C HIS A 200 -9.92 -24.98 4.83
N GLN A 201 -10.99 -25.24 4.09
CA GLN A 201 -11.10 -26.31 3.11
C GLN A 201 -12.06 -25.86 2.01
N VAL A 202 -11.73 -26.20 0.76
CA VAL A 202 -12.55 -25.93 -0.41
C VAL A 202 -13.27 -27.21 -0.81
N SER A 203 -14.57 -27.10 -1.07
CA SER A 203 -15.37 -28.22 -1.56
C SER A 203 -14.95 -28.62 -2.97
N ARG A 204 -15.22 -29.88 -3.35
CA ARG A 204 -14.95 -30.34 -4.73
C ARG A 204 -15.68 -29.48 -5.76
N GLY A 205 -16.89 -29.03 -5.44
CA GLY A 205 -17.69 -28.14 -6.29
C GLY A 205 -17.03 -26.76 -6.44
N GLY A 206 -16.68 -26.11 -5.33
CA GLY A 206 -16.01 -24.81 -5.35
C GLY A 206 -14.68 -24.83 -6.11
N TYR A 207 -13.88 -25.87 -5.90
CA TYR A 207 -12.63 -26.09 -6.63
C TYR A 207 -12.88 -26.25 -8.14
N GLN A 208 -13.83 -27.11 -8.53
CA GLN A 208 -14.11 -27.39 -9.94
C GLN A 208 -14.65 -26.16 -10.67
N SER A 209 -15.55 -25.38 -10.04
CA SER A 209 -16.06 -24.14 -10.61
C SER A 209 -14.95 -23.11 -10.83
N ALA A 210 -14.02 -22.95 -9.88
CA ALA A 210 -12.88 -22.06 -10.06
C ALA A 210 -11.99 -22.50 -11.23
N LEU A 211 -11.71 -23.81 -11.35
CA LEU A 211 -10.93 -24.35 -12.47
C LEU A 211 -11.60 -24.13 -13.83
N GLU A 212 -12.91 -24.30 -13.92
CA GLU A 212 -13.65 -24.13 -15.18
C GLU A 212 -13.66 -22.68 -15.65
N ILE A 213 -13.78 -21.72 -14.72
CA ILE A 213 -13.80 -20.30 -15.04
C ILE A 213 -12.40 -19.72 -15.28
N PHE A 214 -11.43 -20.05 -14.41
CA PHE A 214 -10.13 -19.39 -14.38
C PHE A 214 -8.96 -20.27 -14.87
N GLY A 215 -9.21 -21.55 -15.15
CA GLY A 215 -8.17 -22.52 -15.43
C GLY A 215 -7.26 -22.77 -14.22
N GLN A 216 -6.24 -23.62 -14.42
CA GLN A 216 -5.30 -23.97 -13.36
C GLN A 216 -4.51 -22.76 -12.86
N GLN A 217 -3.94 -21.96 -13.77
CA GLN A 217 -3.14 -20.79 -13.40
C GLN A 217 -3.98 -19.76 -12.64
N GLY A 218 -5.14 -19.38 -13.17
CA GLY A 218 -6.00 -18.38 -12.54
C GLY A 218 -6.54 -18.85 -11.20
N THR A 219 -6.81 -20.14 -11.01
CA THR A 219 -7.23 -20.68 -9.70
C THR A 219 -6.14 -20.57 -8.64
N ILE A 220 -4.88 -20.84 -9.01
CA ILE A 220 -3.72 -20.67 -8.13
C ILE A 220 -3.54 -19.17 -7.79
N GLU A 221 -3.58 -18.30 -8.81
CA GLU A 221 -3.46 -16.86 -8.61
C GLU A 221 -4.60 -16.30 -7.76
N LEU A 222 -5.83 -16.79 -7.91
CA LEU A 222 -6.98 -16.39 -7.11
C LEU A 222 -6.78 -16.75 -5.64
N THR A 223 -6.27 -17.96 -5.38
CA THR A 223 -5.90 -18.40 -4.04
C THR A 223 -4.79 -17.52 -3.45
N LEU A 224 -3.80 -17.14 -4.26
CA LEU A 224 -2.73 -16.22 -3.84
C LEU A 224 -3.25 -14.79 -3.58
N VAL A 225 -4.22 -14.29 -4.34
CA VAL A 225 -4.87 -12.99 -4.07
C VAL A 225 -5.59 -13.04 -2.72
N LEU A 226 -6.41 -14.06 -2.48
CA LEU A 226 -7.12 -14.25 -1.22
C LEU A 226 -6.14 -14.33 -0.04
N GLY A 227 -5.10 -15.16 -0.15
CA GLY A 227 -4.08 -15.31 0.89
C GLY A 227 -3.28 -14.03 1.12
N ASN A 228 -2.84 -13.36 0.06
CA ASN A 228 -2.06 -12.12 0.16
C ASN A 228 -2.88 -11.01 0.82
N TYR A 229 -4.13 -10.80 0.43
CA TYR A 229 -4.96 -9.75 1.03
C TYR A 229 -5.44 -10.11 2.44
N THR A 230 -5.55 -11.40 2.77
CA THR A 230 -5.76 -11.85 4.15
C THR A 230 -4.54 -11.54 5.02
N MET A 231 -3.32 -11.82 4.55
CA MET A 231 -2.08 -11.46 5.25
C MET A 231 -1.99 -9.93 5.46
N LEU A 232 -2.26 -9.13 4.41
CA LEU A 232 -2.26 -7.67 4.54
C LEU A 232 -3.32 -7.19 5.54
N ALA A 233 -4.52 -7.79 5.51
CA ALA A 233 -5.58 -7.51 6.48
C ALA A 233 -5.14 -7.84 7.91
N MET A 234 -4.49 -8.99 8.13
CA MET A 234 -3.95 -9.38 9.43
C MET A 234 -2.95 -8.34 9.95
N VAL A 235 -2.02 -7.88 9.10
CA VAL A 235 -1.07 -6.82 9.47
C VAL A 235 -1.83 -5.54 9.85
N ILE A 236 -2.73 -5.06 8.99
CA ILE A 236 -3.49 -3.83 9.23
C ILE A 236 -4.27 -3.89 10.54
N ASN A 237 -4.99 -4.98 10.77
CA ASN A 237 -5.86 -5.14 11.93
C ASN A 237 -5.07 -5.36 13.22
N THR A 238 -3.95 -6.09 13.17
CA THR A 238 -3.09 -6.35 14.34
C THR A 238 -2.51 -5.05 14.89
N PHE A 239 -2.13 -4.15 14.00
CA PHE A 239 -1.49 -2.88 14.35
C PHE A 239 -2.45 -1.68 14.31
N GLU A 240 -3.74 -1.93 14.06
CA GLU A 240 -4.82 -0.93 14.03
C GLU A 240 -4.44 0.32 13.23
N THR A 241 -3.98 0.13 11.99
CA THR A 241 -3.63 1.28 11.14
C THR A 241 -4.88 2.06 10.77
N ASP A 242 -4.81 3.37 10.86
CA ASP A 242 -5.93 4.24 10.50
C ASP A 242 -6.25 4.27 9.00
N LEU A 243 -7.40 4.88 8.70
CA LEU A 243 -7.85 5.14 7.35
C LEU A 243 -7.38 6.50 6.85
N PRO A 244 -7.07 6.63 5.55
CA PRO A 244 -6.91 7.93 4.91
C PRO A 244 -8.15 8.84 5.11
N PRO A 245 -7.98 10.15 5.29
CA PRO A 245 -9.06 11.06 5.68
C PRO A 245 -10.12 11.24 4.58
N ASN A 246 -9.76 11.05 3.32
CA ASN A 246 -10.59 11.30 2.15
C ASN A 246 -11.35 10.04 1.66
N ARG A 247 -11.84 9.19 2.56
CA ARG A 247 -12.57 7.97 2.22
C ARG A 247 -13.95 8.22 1.58
N THR A 248 -14.35 7.34 0.66
CA THR A 248 -15.63 7.45 -0.08
C THR A 248 -16.65 6.38 0.29
N ASP A 249 -16.21 5.20 0.72
CA ASP A 249 -17.13 4.11 1.11
C ASP A 249 -17.50 4.21 2.61
N PRO A 250 -18.71 3.76 2.99
CA PRO A 250 -19.08 3.62 4.39
C PRO A 250 -18.12 2.69 5.13
N LEU A 251 -17.92 2.95 6.42
CA LEU A 251 -17.18 2.04 7.28
C LEU A 251 -17.93 0.70 7.38
N LEU A 252 -17.18 -0.40 7.37
CA LEU A 252 -17.71 -1.71 7.72
C LEU A 252 -18.29 -1.65 9.12
N GLN A 253 -19.51 -2.16 9.28
CA GLN A 253 -20.04 -2.39 10.62
C GLN A 253 -19.31 -3.58 11.22
N ARG A 254 -18.71 -3.39 12.40
CA ARG A 254 -18.26 -4.51 13.22
C ARG A 254 -19.50 -5.27 13.63
N ILE A 255 -19.64 -6.51 13.16
CA ILE A 255 -20.68 -7.41 13.64
C ILE A 255 -20.16 -7.94 14.98
N PRO A 256 -20.85 -7.73 16.11
CA PRO A 256 -20.48 -8.35 17.37
C PRO A 256 -20.39 -9.85 17.16
N GLY A 257 -19.25 -10.44 17.54
CA GLY A 257 -19.05 -11.89 17.54
C GLY A 257 -19.88 -12.59 18.61
#